data_AF-A0A0K9F1H3-F1
#
_entry.id   AF-A0A0K9F1H3-F1
#
_cell.length_a   1.000
_cell.length_b   1.000
_cell.length_c   1.000
_cell.angle_alpha   90.00
_cell.angle_beta   90.00
_cell.angle_gamma   90.00
#
_symmetry.space_group_name_H-M   'P 1'
#
loop_
_entity.id
_entity.type
_entity.pdbx_description
1 polymer ?
#
loop_
_entity_poly.entity_id
_entity_poly.type
_entity_poly.pdbx_seq_one_letter_code
_entity_poly.pdbx_strand_id
1 'polypeptide(L)'
;MKMDDKQFEKRMELLKKSYNRMKPQLDPEAVFAQIEAENATQKAQETVTTQKPPSRWQKPAIWIASIASVLLLSVLVSSYVINQPESINGKKDVSQKEKQEVGIQEWIENITKKYNSKKEQIRRELKVSIDELNAFEFIKEADYMLDFYTKRSSHVKEEDVQILKFNEESILNKLMTPRRALEAIDEYNNLTFDESLEIYRLYEKTALELEDFYSGLLKPYESLLKKSKDINAYPSDLKIIIEAANNQFMELKENEEGAFYFKATPIYGEFSPPNINKLHPDTFGYFEYLEKGQLLLADDLRYTREETAKSLKIMERTLLADVNADSPTYKVLRQNFENTWLVLMKGTASYPALTKNGEPHKDYMDFLQKVANGNYGEVMKKTASTILNELQQDNRSDTLTQLSAYDIWTIILQTREETAGFINDSDFTIVSIDESQIKSVYEQYKKSDNEAFINQLSPLNMVSLYLFAITIGDESLQKAILWPKTNINTSSLDKVKSLDIFSQLGEYDGIYPMVAARVSGEYQDMYGRQFLIKLAKNKEGNYRITGIID
;
A
#
# COMPACT_ATOMS: atom_id res chain seq x y z
N MET A 1 44.63 -36.06 -27.16
CA MET A 1 44.87 -36.61 -25.81
C MET A 1 43.53 -37.11 -25.29
N LYS A 2 43.24 -38.40 -25.51
CA LYS A 2 41.97 -39.05 -25.14
C LYS A 2 42.07 -39.48 -23.68
N MET A 3 41.10 -39.08 -22.85
CA MET A 3 40.98 -39.60 -21.48
C MET A 3 40.57 -41.08 -21.57
N ASP A 4 41.32 -41.94 -20.87
CA ASP A 4 41.22 -43.40 -20.87
C ASP A 4 39.90 -43.86 -20.23
N ASP A 5 39.09 -44.62 -20.99
CA ASP A 5 37.76 -45.12 -20.61
C ASP A 5 37.77 -45.87 -19.27
N LYS A 6 38.92 -46.43 -18.88
CA LYS A 6 39.12 -47.07 -17.57
C LYS A 6 39.01 -46.11 -16.38
N GLN A 7 39.33 -44.83 -16.55
CA GLN A 7 39.13 -43.84 -15.48
C GLN A 7 37.66 -43.47 -15.30
N PHE A 8 36.87 -43.54 -16.38
CA PHE A 8 35.44 -43.29 -16.32
C PHE A 8 34.69 -44.45 -15.64
N GLU A 9 35.01 -45.69 -16.01
CA GLU A 9 34.42 -46.87 -15.37
C GLU A 9 34.74 -46.93 -13.87
N LYS A 10 35.98 -46.60 -13.48
CA LYS A 10 36.38 -46.57 -12.07
C LYS A 10 35.63 -45.51 -11.26
N ARG A 11 35.28 -44.37 -11.89
CA ARG A 11 34.44 -43.32 -11.27
C ARG A 11 32.98 -43.77 -11.17
N MET A 12 32.47 -44.49 -12.17
CA MET A 12 31.10 -44.99 -12.18
C MET A 12 30.88 -46.10 -11.15
N GLU A 13 31.87 -46.96 -10.96
CA GLU A 13 31.83 -48.00 -9.92
C GLU A 13 31.83 -47.42 -8.51
N LEU A 14 32.59 -46.34 -8.27
CA LEU A 14 32.63 -45.63 -6.99
C LEU A 14 31.30 -44.91 -6.69
N LEU A 15 30.69 -44.30 -7.71
CA LEU A 15 29.34 -43.71 -7.62
C LEU A 15 28.28 -44.75 -7.28
N LYS A 16 28.33 -45.92 -7.94
CA LYS A 16 27.39 -47.03 -7.68
C LYS A 16 27.58 -47.63 -6.28
N LYS A 17 28.82 -47.71 -5.78
CA LYS A 17 29.13 -48.11 -4.39
C LYS A 17 28.67 -47.09 -3.36
N SER A 18 28.70 -45.79 -3.68
CA SER A 18 28.18 -44.72 -2.83
C SER A 18 26.66 -44.71 -2.77
N TYR A 19 25.99 -44.95 -3.91
CA TYR A 19 24.54 -45.02 -4.01
C TYR A 19 23.95 -46.23 -3.26
N ASN A 20 24.56 -47.41 -3.43
CA ASN A 20 24.10 -48.63 -2.75
C ASN A 20 24.38 -48.66 -1.23
N ARG A 21 25.13 -47.68 -0.68
CA ARG A 21 25.37 -47.53 0.76
C ARG A 21 24.42 -46.56 1.46
N MET A 22 23.60 -45.81 0.71
CA MET A 22 22.53 -45.01 1.30
C MET A 22 21.34 -45.95 1.61
N LYS A 23 21.15 -46.27 2.88
CA LYS A 23 19.89 -46.88 3.32
C LYS A 23 18.77 -45.83 3.13
N PRO A 24 17.65 -46.17 2.47
CA PRO A 24 16.51 -45.26 2.39
C PRO A 24 15.96 -45.07 3.80
N GLN A 25 16.05 -43.84 4.31
CA GLN A 25 15.59 -43.48 5.67
C GLN A 25 14.25 -42.75 5.69
N LEU A 26 13.53 -42.69 4.58
CA LEU A 26 12.16 -42.20 4.54
C LEU A 26 11.38 -43.10 3.59
N ASP A 27 10.40 -43.80 4.16
CA ASP A 27 9.38 -44.56 3.42
C ASP A 27 8.26 -43.57 3.04
N PRO A 28 8.18 -43.14 1.78
CA PRO A 28 7.19 -42.15 1.35
C PRO A 28 5.77 -42.66 1.55
N GLU A 29 5.54 -43.97 1.44
CA GLU A 29 4.23 -44.59 1.64
C GLU A 29 3.80 -44.50 3.11
N ALA A 30 4.72 -44.62 4.06
CA ALA A 30 4.43 -44.41 5.48
C ALA A 30 4.09 -42.94 5.82
N VAL A 31 4.73 -41.98 5.14
CA VAL A 31 4.45 -40.55 5.31
C VAL A 31 3.08 -40.17 4.73
N PHE A 32 2.74 -40.68 3.54
CA PHE A 32 1.42 -40.45 2.96
C PHE A 32 0.30 -41.15 3.75
N ALA A 33 0.54 -42.36 4.28
CA ALA A 33 -0.40 -43.04 5.16
C ALA A 33 -0.68 -42.28 6.47
N GLN A 34 0.32 -41.58 7.00
CA GLN A 34 0.17 -40.76 8.22
C GLN A 34 -0.66 -39.49 7.97
N ILE A 35 -0.51 -38.87 6.79
CA ILE A 35 -1.31 -37.71 6.35
C ILE A 35 -2.77 -38.11 6.07
N GLU A 36 -3.01 -39.27 5.48
CA GLU A 36 -4.37 -39.78 5.26
C GLU A 36 -5.07 -40.20 6.57
N ALA A 37 -4.32 -40.74 7.54
CA ALA A 37 -4.85 -41.08 8.86
C ALA A 37 -5.25 -39.84 9.69
N GLU A 38 -4.49 -38.75 9.62
CA GLU A 38 -4.85 -37.49 10.30
C GLU A 38 -6.09 -36.82 9.69
N ASN A 39 -6.23 -36.86 8.35
CA ASN A 39 -7.42 -36.35 7.66
C ASN A 39 -8.70 -37.15 7.94
N ALA A 40 -8.57 -38.46 8.19
CA ALA A 40 -9.69 -39.31 8.60
C ALA A 40 -10.14 -39.04 10.05
N THR A 41 -9.21 -38.66 10.93
CA THR A 41 -9.49 -38.41 12.35
C THR A 41 -10.20 -37.07 12.57
N GLN A 42 -9.89 -36.05 11.75
CA GLN A 42 -10.57 -34.75 11.80
C GLN A 42 -12.04 -34.80 11.38
N LYS A 43 -12.44 -35.73 10.49
CA LYS A 43 -13.85 -35.94 10.11
C LYS A 43 -14.69 -36.69 11.15
N ALA A 44 -14.06 -37.34 12.13
CA ALA A 44 -14.76 -38.07 13.19
C ALA A 44 -15.09 -37.21 14.44
N GLN A 45 -14.55 -36.00 14.54
CA GLN A 45 -14.74 -35.11 15.69
C GLN A 45 -15.81 -34.01 15.52
N GLU A 46 -16.46 -33.91 14.35
CA GLU A 46 -17.49 -32.89 14.10
C GLU A 46 -18.92 -33.25 14.59
N THR A 47 -19.11 -34.35 15.31
CA THR A 47 -20.42 -34.69 15.90
C THR A 47 -20.34 -34.94 17.40
N VAL A 48 -20.15 -33.89 18.20
CA VAL A 48 -20.73 -33.80 19.56
C VAL A 48 -21.17 -32.36 19.85
N THR A 49 -22.44 -32.24 20.19
CA THR A 49 -23.25 -31.04 20.47
C THR A 49 -22.90 -30.28 21.76
N THR A 50 -23.19 -28.96 21.71
CA THR A 50 -23.65 -28.03 22.78
C THR A 50 -22.70 -27.59 23.92
N GLN A 51 -22.42 -26.29 24.08
CA GLN A 51 -23.14 -25.27 24.91
C GLN A 51 -22.31 -23.97 25.11
N LYS A 52 -23.00 -22.83 25.33
CA LYS A 52 -22.48 -21.44 25.49
C LYS A 52 -21.33 -21.26 26.51
N PRO A 53 -20.42 -20.28 26.34
CA PRO A 53 -19.52 -19.85 27.42
C PRO A 53 -20.02 -18.58 28.15
N PRO A 54 -19.74 -18.44 29.44
CA PRO A 54 -19.50 -17.14 30.05
C PRO A 54 -18.05 -16.97 30.54
N SER A 55 -17.51 -15.78 30.28
CA SER A 55 -16.70 -14.94 31.17
C SER A 55 -15.43 -15.49 31.89
N ARG A 56 -14.32 -14.81 31.55
CA ARG A 56 -13.18 -14.35 32.38
C ARG A 56 -12.19 -15.37 32.97
N TRP A 57 -10.98 -15.29 32.42
CA TRP A 57 -9.68 -15.17 33.09
C TRP A 57 -9.53 -15.75 34.50
N GLN A 58 -8.71 -16.81 34.60
CA GLN A 58 -7.80 -17.25 35.68
C GLN A 58 -7.45 -18.73 35.36
N LYS A 59 -6.23 -19.26 35.28
CA LYS A 59 -4.87 -18.91 35.69
C LYS A 59 -3.87 -19.77 34.86
N PRO A 60 -2.56 -19.43 34.88
CA PRO A 60 -1.53 -20.04 34.05
C PRO A 60 -0.88 -21.25 34.75
N ALA A 61 -0.83 -22.39 34.08
CA ALA A 61 0.12 -23.48 34.33
C ALA A 61 -0.03 -24.50 33.21
N ILE A 62 1.09 -25.11 32.81
CA ILE A 62 1.27 -26.08 31.70
C ILE A 62 1.61 -25.42 30.36
N TRP A 63 2.79 -24.81 30.28
CA TRP A 63 3.57 -24.73 29.03
C TRP A 63 5.06 -24.90 29.36
N ILE A 64 5.45 -26.12 29.73
CA ILE A 64 6.84 -26.59 29.62
C ILE A 64 6.80 -28.07 29.25
N ALA A 65 6.57 -28.36 27.97
CA ALA A 65 6.85 -29.67 27.36
C ALA A 65 6.92 -29.63 25.82
N SER A 66 7.46 -28.57 25.21
CA SER A 66 7.72 -28.56 23.74
C SER A 66 8.99 -27.77 23.35
N ILE A 67 10.01 -27.70 24.19
CA ILE A 67 11.30 -27.05 23.86
C ILE A 67 12.48 -28.02 24.04
N ALA A 68 12.25 -29.30 23.75
CA ALA A 68 13.32 -30.30 23.57
C ALA A 68 13.32 -30.92 22.16
N SER A 69 12.28 -30.71 21.36
CA SER A 69 12.13 -31.29 20.01
C SER A 69 12.84 -30.49 18.90
N VAL A 70 13.49 -29.36 19.22
CA VAL A 70 14.19 -28.51 18.25
C VAL A 70 15.70 -28.82 18.16
N LEU A 71 16.24 -29.71 18.99
CA LEU A 71 17.67 -30.06 19.00
C LEU A 71 18.06 -31.36 18.27
N LEU A 72 17.12 -32.03 17.58
CA LEU A 72 17.39 -33.35 16.97
C LEU A 72 17.13 -33.47 15.45
N LEU A 73 17.15 -32.36 14.68
CA LEU A 73 17.24 -32.42 13.21
C LEU A 73 18.19 -31.38 12.60
N SER A 74 19.26 -31.03 13.33
CA SER A 74 20.42 -30.36 12.74
C SER A 74 21.49 -31.41 12.41
N VAL A 75 21.49 -31.94 11.19
CA VAL A 75 22.66 -32.39 10.40
C VAL A 75 22.14 -33.09 9.12
N LEU A 76 22.57 -32.57 7.95
CA LEU A 76 22.36 -33.02 6.56
C LEU A 76 21.08 -32.51 5.86
N VAL A 77 21.13 -31.31 5.26
CA VAL A 77 21.23 -31.09 3.79
C VAL A 77 21.68 -29.63 3.58
N SER A 78 22.95 -29.34 3.87
CA SER A 78 23.63 -28.22 3.23
C SER A 78 24.27 -28.77 1.94
N SER A 79 23.89 -28.22 0.79
CA SER A 79 24.39 -28.47 -0.59
C SER A 79 23.38 -29.14 -1.54
N TYR A 80 22.22 -28.55 -1.82
CA TYR A 80 21.57 -28.67 -3.16
C TYR A 80 20.35 -27.76 -3.41
N VAL A 81 20.25 -26.53 -2.89
CA VAL A 81 19.21 -25.57 -3.36
C VAL A 81 19.71 -24.11 -3.34
N ILE A 82 21.01 -23.89 -3.49
CA ILE A 82 21.56 -22.56 -3.77
C ILE A 82 22.18 -22.67 -5.16
N ASN A 83 21.36 -22.43 -6.18
CA ASN A 83 21.72 -22.01 -7.55
C ASN A 83 20.53 -22.29 -8.49
N GLN A 84 19.49 -21.48 -8.39
CA GLN A 84 18.69 -21.11 -9.56
C GLN A 84 18.45 -19.60 -9.47
N PRO A 85 19.16 -18.78 -10.26
CA PRO A 85 18.77 -17.40 -10.49
C PRO A 85 17.69 -17.42 -11.56
N GLU A 86 16.42 -17.33 -11.19
CA GLU A 86 15.38 -16.96 -12.15
C GLU A 86 15.32 -15.44 -12.20
N SER A 87 16.07 -14.90 -13.17
CA SER A 87 15.98 -13.52 -13.61
C SER A 87 14.59 -13.24 -14.20
N ILE A 88 13.85 -12.31 -13.62
CA ILE A 88 12.65 -11.75 -14.23
C ILE A 88 13.03 -10.47 -15.01
N ASN A 89 12.98 -10.62 -16.33
CA ASN A 89 12.80 -9.62 -17.39
C ASN A 89 13.97 -8.77 -17.92
N GLY A 90 14.41 -9.12 -19.14
CA GLY A 90 15.03 -8.22 -20.11
C GLY A 90 14.70 -8.64 -21.54
N LYS A 91 13.96 -7.79 -22.28
CA LYS A 91 13.59 -7.94 -23.71
C LYS A 91 14.76 -8.50 -24.56
N LYS A 92 14.56 -9.67 -25.19
CA LYS A 92 15.14 -10.04 -26.51
C LYS A 92 14.51 -11.34 -27.05
N ASP A 93 13.98 -11.22 -28.26
CA ASP A 93 13.58 -12.24 -29.25
C ASP A 93 12.84 -13.50 -28.78
N VAL A 94 11.54 -13.49 -29.07
CA VAL A 94 10.66 -14.66 -29.12
C VAL A 94 11.15 -15.58 -30.23
N SER A 95 12.00 -16.56 -29.89
CA SER A 95 12.02 -17.82 -30.62
C SER A 95 10.99 -18.75 -29.99
N GLN A 96 10.09 -19.27 -30.83
CA GLN A 96 9.05 -20.23 -30.49
C GLN A 96 9.64 -21.39 -29.68
N LYS A 97 9.38 -21.41 -28.37
CA LYS A 97 9.29 -22.64 -27.58
C LYS A 97 7.84 -22.79 -27.16
N GLU A 98 7.34 -24.00 -27.39
CA GLU A 98 5.95 -24.44 -27.32
C GLU A 98 5.23 -23.89 -26.09
N LYS A 99 4.10 -23.20 -26.32
CA LYS A 99 3.09 -22.95 -25.30
C LYS A 99 2.49 -24.31 -24.92
N GLN A 100 3.00 -24.91 -23.86
CA GLN A 100 2.29 -25.98 -23.17
C GLN A 100 1.05 -25.36 -22.51
N GLU A 101 -0.14 -25.79 -22.95
CA GLU A 101 -1.39 -25.53 -22.23
C GLU A 101 -1.30 -26.21 -20.86
N VAL A 102 -1.11 -25.43 -19.80
CA VAL A 102 -1.15 -25.95 -18.43
C VAL A 102 -2.62 -26.17 -18.08
N GLY A 103 -3.04 -27.43 -17.99
CA GLY A 103 -4.39 -27.77 -17.56
C GLY A 103 -4.65 -27.29 -16.13
N ILE A 104 -5.90 -26.99 -15.79
CA ILE A 104 -6.28 -26.44 -14.47
C ILE A 104 -5.82 -27.35 -13.32
N GLN A 105 -5.90 -28.66 -13.50
CA GLN A 105 -5.47 -29.63 -12.48
C GLN A 105 -3.95 -29.58 -12.26
N GLU A 106 -3.18 -29.47 -13.34
CA GLU A 106 -1.71 -29.30 -13.26
C GLU A 106 -1.36 -27.96 -12.60
N TRP A 107 -2.11 -26.90 -12.88
CA TRP A 107 -1.94 -25.62 -12.18
C TRP A 107 -2.22 -25.75 -10.68
N ILE A 108 -3.32 -26.40 -10.28
CA ILE A 108 -3.68 -26.63 -8.85
C ILE A 108 -2.56 -27.40 -8.13
N GLU A 109 -2.06 -28.47 -8.73
CA GLU A 109 -0.98 -29.27 -8.15
C GLU A 109 0.32 -28.45 -8.01
N ASN A 110 0.68 -27.70 -9.06
CA ASN A 110 1.86 -26.85 -9.06
C ASN A 110 1.79 -25.73 -8.03
N ILE A 111 0.66 -25.00 -7.95
CA ILE A 111 0.51 -23.90 -6.98
C ILE A 111 0.48 -24.42 -5.55
N THR A 112 -0.19 -25.55 -5.30
CA THR A 112 -0.22 -26.17 -3.96
C THR A 112 1.18 -26.58 -3.50
N LYS A 113 1.98 -27.15 -4.40
CA LYS A 113 3.38 -27.52 -4.12
C LYS A 113 4.25 -26.28 -3.85
N LYS A 114 4.15 -25.25 -4.69
CA LYS A 114 4.87 -23.98 -4.52
C LYS A 114 4.50 -23.31 -3.19
N TYR A 115 3.20 -23.26 -2.89
CA TYR A 115 2.65 -22.71 -1.66
C TYR A 115 3.21 -23.41 -0.41
N ASN A 116 3.09 -24.75 -0.34
CA ASN A 116 3.58 -25.52 0.81
C ASN A 116 5.09 -25.40 0.97
N SER A 117 5.84 -25.35 -0.13
CA SER A 117 7.28 -25.10 -0.09
C SER A 117 7.60 -23.72 0.49
N LYS A 118 6.91 -22.66 0.04
CA LYS A 118 7.08 -21.30 0.54
C LYS A 118 6.70 -21.19 2.02
N LYS A 119 5.59 -21.81 2.43
CA LYS A 119 5.12 -21.87 3.83
C LYS A 119 6.17 -22.54 4.74
N GLU A 120 6.77 -23.65 4.33
CA GLU A 120 7.85 -24.30 5.10
C GLU A 120 9.14 -23.48 5.14
N GLN A 121 9.48 -22.76 4.07
CA GLN A 121 10.62 -21.84 4.11
C GLN A 121 10.38 -20.70 5.11
N ILE A 122 9.18 -20.12 5.14
CA ILE A 122 8.79 -19.08 6.11
C ILE A 122 8.87 -19.63 7.54
N ARG A 123 8.39 -20.85 7.78
CA ARG A 123 8.51 -21.48 9.10
C ARG A 123 9.95 -21.54 9.60
N ARG A 124 10.88 -21.95 8.72
CA ARG A 124 12.31 -22.04 9.04
C ARG A 124 12.94 -20.67 9.22
N GLU A 125 12.57 -19.72 8.37
CA GLU A 125 13.02 -18.33 8.40
C GLU A 125 12.63 -17.63 9.71
N LEU A 126 11.38 -17.79 10.14
CA LEU A 126 10.86 -17.25 11.40
C LEU A 126 11.26 -18.07 12.64
N LYS A 127 11.91 -19.23 12.44
CA LYS A 127 12.31 -20.16 13.52
C LYS A 127 11.16 -20.57 14.44
N VAL A 128 9.96 -20.75 13.89
CA VAL A 128 8.74 -21.12 14.62
C VAL A 128 8.36 -22.60 14.42
N SER A 129 7.54 -23.12 15.32
CA SER A 129 6.85 -24.40 15.17
C SER A 129 5.75 -24.33 14.10
N ILE A 130 5.21 -25.49 13.71
CA ILE A 130 4.09 -25.57 12.77
C ILE A 130 2.83 -24.93 13.37
N ASP A 131 2.58 -25.18 14.66
CA ASP A 131 1.41 -24.65 15.36
C ASP A 131 1.48 -23.12 15.47
N GLU A 132 2.64 -22.56 15.81
CA GLU A 132 2.86 -21.11 15.83
C GLU A 132 2.72 -20.50 14.43
N LEU A 133 3.26 -21.14 13.40
CA LEU A 133 3.09 -20.65 12.02
C LEU A 133 1.61 -20.59 11.62
N ASN A 134 0.86 -21.66 11.89
CA ASN A 134 -0.57 -21.73 11.55
C ASN A 134 -1.44 -20.80 12.43
N ALA A 135 -0.90 -20.29 13.54
CA ALA A 135 -1.58 -19.31 14.37
C ALA A 135 -1.53 -17.90 13.77
N PHE A 136 -0.53 -17.58 12.94
CA PHE A 136 -0.43 -16.28 12.28
C PHE A 136 -1.60 -16.01 11.34
N GLU A 137 -2.17 -14.82 11.42
CA GLU A 137 -3.32 -14.39 10.62
C GLU A 137 -2.95 -14.29 9.14
N PHE A 138 -1.76 -13.79 8.81
CA PHE A 138 -1.33 -13.75 7.41
C PHE A 138 -1.23 -15.15 6.78
N ILE A 139 -0.91 -16.17 7.57
CA ILE A 139 -0.87 -17.58 7.12
C ILE A 139 -2.29 -18.12 6.92
N LYS A 140 -3.22 -17.84 7.85
CA LYS A 140 -4.63 -18.25 7.69
C LYS A 140 -5.28 -17.60 6.47
N GLU A 141 -5.02 -16.31 6.23
CA GLU A 141 -5.49 -15.63 5.04
C GLU A 141 -4.91 -16.24 3.75
N ALA A 142 -3.63 -16.61 3.77
CA ALA A 142 -2.98 -17.27 2.63
C ALA A 142 -3.57 -18.66 2.37
N ASP A 143 -3.85 -19.43 3.43
CA ASP A 143 -4.49 -20.76 3.34
C ASP A 143 -5.91 -20.62 2.77
N TYR A 144 -6.68 -19.63 3.24
CA TYR A 144 -8.01 -19.32 2.71
C TYR A 144 -7.95 -18.92 1.23
N MET A 145 -6.97 -18.11 0.84
CA MET A 145 -6.83 -17.64 -0.55
C MET A 145 -6.46 -18.79 -1.49
N LEU A 146 -5.55 -19.68 -1.08
CA LEU A 146 -5.25 -20.89 -1.83
C LEU A 146 -6.51 -21.75 -2.01
N ASP A 147 -7.24 -21.99 -0.92
CA ASP A 147 -8.47 -22.80 -0.94
C ASP A 147 -9.52 -22.20 -1.87
N PHE A 148 -9.75 -20.88 -1.76
CA PHE A 148 -10.70 -20.16 -2.61
C PHE A 148 -10.36 -20.30 -4.10
N TYR A 149 -9.12 -20.05 -4.49
CA TYR A 149 -8.75 -20.08 -5.91
C TYR A 149 -8.69 -21.49 -6.46
N THR A 150 -8.23 -22.48 -5.69
CA THR A 150 -8.15 -23.89 -6.13
C THR A 150 -9.52 -24.58 -6.20
N LYS A 151 -10.48 -24.19 -5.35
CA LYS A 151 -11.86 -24.69 -5.43
C LYS A 151 -12.65 -24.01 -6.56
N ARG A 152 -12.45 -22.70 -6.76
CA ARG A 152 -13.19 -21.90 -7.75
C ARG A 152 -12.61 -22.00 -9.16
N SER A 153 -11.37 -22.44 -9.32
CA SER A 153 -10.74 -22.70 -10.62
C SER A 153 -11.43 -23.80 -11.42
N SER A 154 -12.33 -24.58 -10.82
CA SER A 154 -13.23 -25.51 -11.53
C SER A 154 -14.14 -24.86 -12.59
N HIS A 155 -14.27 -23.52 -12.59
CA HIS A 155 -15.06 -22.76 -13.56
C HIS A 155 -14.25 -21.88 -14.53
N VAL A 156 -12.91 -21.84 -14.39
CA VAL A 156 -12.03 -21.10 -15.30
C VAL A 156 -11.83 -21.94 -16.55
N LYS A 157 -11.81 -21.35 -17.76
CA LYS A 157 -11.47 -22.10 -18.98
C LYS A 157 -9.96 -22.22 -19.08
N GLU A 158 -9.45 -23.36 -19.57
CA GLU A 158 -8.00 -23.63 -19.71
C GLU A 158 -7.24 -22.55 -20.52
N GLU A 159 -7.96 -21.78 -21.34
CA GLU A 159 -7.43 -20.70 -22.18
C GLU A 159 -7.05 -19.41 -21.41
N ASP A 160 -7.52 -19.23 -20.16
CA ASP A 160 -7.32 -18.02 -19.36
C ASP A 160 -6.00 -18.04 -18.54
N VAL A 161 -4.88 -18.34 -19.21
CA VAL A 161 -3.54 -18.45 -18.58
C VAL A 161 -3.16 -17.20 -17.77
N GLN A 162 -3.63 -16.01 -18.17
CA GLN A 162 -3.38 -14.77 -17.43
C GLN A 162 -4.10 -14.72 -16.09
N ILE A 163 -5.32 -15.27 -16.01
CA ILE A 163 -6.07 -15.36 -14.75
C ILE A 163 -5.37 -16.31 -13.79
N LEU A 164 -4.88 -17.45 -14.28
CA LEU A 164 -4.15 -18.41 -13.45
C LEU A 164 -2.84 -17.82 -12.90
N LYS A 165 -2.12 -17.02 -13.69
CA LYS A 165 -0.93 -16.29 -13.24
C LYS A 165 -1.26 -15.25 -12.18
N PHE A 166 -2.30 -14.45 -12.41
CA PHE A 166 -2.77 -13.46 -11.44
C PHE A 166 -3.20 -14.10 -10.11
N ASN A 167 -3.90 -15.24 -10.18
CA ASN A 167 -4.30 -16.00 -8.99
C ASN A 167 -3.08 -16.56 -8.24
N GLU A 168 -2.10 -17.13 -8.96
CA GLU A 168 -0.85 -17.62 -8.37
C GLU A 168 -0.10 -16.49 -7.66
N GLU A 169 0.07 -15.34 -8.30
CA GLU A 169 0.70 -14.17 -7.71
C GLU A 169 -0.05 -13.69 -6.46
N SER A 170 -1.38 -13.59 -6.54
CA SER A 170 -2.23 -13.21 -5.41
C SER A 170 -2.04 -14.12 -4.20
N ILE A 171 -2.03 -15.45 -4.42
CA ILE A 171 -1.81 -16.45 -3.37
C ILE A 171 -0.42 -16.30 -2.76
N LEU A 172 0.62 -16.20 -3.60
CA LEU A 172 2.01 -16.16 -3.13
C LEU A 172 2.36 -14.83 -2.46
N ASN A 173 1.72 -13.73 -2.83
CA ASN A 173 1.89 -12.41 -2.18
C ASN A 173 1.29 -12.38 -0.77
N LYS A 174 0.33 -13.27 -0.45
CA LYS A 174 -0.14 -13.42 0.95
C LYS A 174 0.89 -14.11 1.86
N LEU A 175 1.85 -14.84 1.28
CA LEU A 175 2.98 -15.46 1.99
C LEU A 175 4.24 -14.58 1.96
N MET A 176 4.11 -13.30 2.31
CA MET A 176 5.25 -12.37 2.40
C MET A 176 5.55 -12.04 3.88
N THR A 177 6.76 -12.38 4.33
CA THR A 177 7.32 -11.85 5.58
C THR A 177 7.87 -10.44 5.33
N PRO A 178 8.10 -9.63 6.39
CA PRO A 178 8.73 -8.31 6.26
C PRO A 178 10.05 -8.39 5.50
N ARG A 179 10.86 -9.42 5.78
CA ARG A 179 12.11 -9.68 5.06
C ARG A 179 11.87 -9.83 3.55
N ARG A 180 10.99 -10.76 3.17
CA ARG A 180 10.72 -11.08 1.76
C ARG A 180 10.12 -9.90 1.00
N ALA A 181 9.27 -9.10 1.66
CA ALA A 181 8.69 -7.91 1.05
C ALA A 181 9.77 -6.89 0.68
N LEU A 182 10.77 -6.67 1.53
CA LEU A 182 11.87 -5.73 1.23
C LEU A 182 12.95 -6.33 0.32
N GLU A 183 13.21 -7.64 0.41
CA GLU A 183 14.13 -8.32 -0.53
C GLU A 183 13.59 -8.31 -1.97
N ALA A 184 12.26 -8.24 -2.17
CA ALA A 184 11.66 -8.10 -3.50
C ALA A 184 12.11 -6.81 -4.23
N ILE A 185 12.60 -5.80 -3.51
CA ILE A 185 13.14 -4.56 -4.10
C ILE A 185 14.43 -4.84 -4.92
N ASP A 186 15.16 -5.91 -4.63
CA ASP A 186 16.43 -6.23 -5.31
C ASP A 186 16.27 -6.44 -6.81
N GLU A 187 15.10 -6.87 -7.25
CA GLU A 187 14.77 -7.15 -8.66
C GLU A 187 14.62 -5.87 -9.49
N TYR A 188 14.56 -4.70 -8.86
CA TYR A 188 14.25 -3.43 -9.50
C TYR A 188 15.44 -2.45 -9.45
N ASN A 189 15.45 -1.47 -10.37
CA ASN A 189 16.40 -0.36 -10.33
C ASN A 189 15.93 0.69 -9.32
N ASN A 190 14.94 1.49 -9.71
CA ASN A 190 14.23 2.45 -8.86
C ASN A 190 12.75 2.21 -9.06
N LEU A 191 12.00 2.13 -7.96
CA LEU A 191 10.57 1.91 -7.97
C LEU A 191 9.82 3.24 -8.13
N THR A 192 8.70 3.20 -8.84
CA THR A 192 7.71 4.27 -8.84
C THR A 192 7.02 4.38 -7.48
N PHE A 193 6.24 5.45 -7.29
CA PHE A 193 5.44 5.62 -6.07
C PHE A 193 4.52 4.41 -5.83
N ASP A 194 3.75 4.01 -6.84
CA ASP A 194 2.77 2.91 -6.73
C ASP A 194 3.43 1.57 -6.45
N GLU A 195 4.55 1.26 -7.14
CA GLU A 195 5.31 0.03 -6.86
C GLU A 195 5.88 0.05 -5.43
N SER A 196 6.36 1.20 -4.96
CA SER A 196 6.87 1.35 -3.59
C SER A 196 5.77 1.25 -2.54
N LEU A 197 4.57 1.74 -2.85
CA LEU A 197 3.39 1.63 -2.00
C LEU A 197 2.93 0.18 -1.89
N GLU A 198 3.02 -0.61 -2.98
CA GLU A 198 2.70 -2.03 -2.93
C GLU A 198 3.71 -2.81 -2.06
N ILE A 199 5.01 -2.49 -2.14
CA ILE A 199 6.02 -3.04 -1.21
C ILE A 199 5.66 -2.70 0.24
N TYR A 200 5.28 -1.44 0.52
CA TYR A 200 4.83 -1.05 1.86
C TYR A 200 3.62 -1.87 2.33
N ARG A 201 2.61 -2.10 1.48
CA ARG A 201 1.41 -2.88 1.85
C ARG A 201 1.73 -4.34 2.16
N LEU A 202 2.62 -4.95 1.38
CA LEU A 202 3.09 -6.32 1.64
C LEU A 202 3.87 -6.40 2.96
N TYR A 203 4.65 -5.36 3.26
CA TYR A 203 5.43 -5.24 4.48
C TYR A 203 4.58 -5.00 5.73
N GLU A 204 3.73 -3.95 5.72
CA GLU A 204 2.91 -3.50 6.85
C GLU A 204 2.08 -4.65 7.43
N LYS A 205 1.47 -5.44 6.52
CA LYS A 205 0.55 -6.52 6.86
C LYS A 205 1.15 -7.53 7.84
N THR A 206 2.43 -7.86 7.70
CA THR A 206 3.09 -8.90 8.51
C THR A 206 4.05 -8.33 9.54
N ALA A 207 4.51 -7.08 9.38
CA ALA A 207 5.41 -6.43 10.32
C ALA A 207 4.80 -6.33 11.73
N LEU A 208 3.58 -5.80 11.86
CA LEU A 208 2.93 -5.61 13.17
C LEU A 208 2.67 -6.93 13.90
N GLU A 209 2.21 -7.95 13.18
CA GLU A 209 1.94 -9.27 13.77
C GLU A 209 3.23 -9.93 14.29
N LEU A 210 4.32 -9.82 13.55
CA LEU A 210 5.61 -10.36 13.97
C LEU A 210 6.26 -9.52 15.10
N GLU A 211 6.07 -8.19 15.12
CA GLU A 211 6.48 -7.33 16.25
C GLU A 211 5.83 -7.82 17.54
N ASP A 212 4.50 -8.02 17.53
CA ASP A 212 3.75 -8.49 18.68
C ASP A 212 4.17 -9.90 19.12
N PHE A 213 4.34 -10.82 18.16
CA PHE A 213 4.76 -12.19 18.42
C PHE A 213 6.13 -12.23 19.11
N TYR A 214 7.16 -11.65 18.50
CA TYR A 214 8.51 -11.71 19.06
C TYR A 214 8.64 -10.91 20.35
N SER A 215 7.94 -9.77 20.48
CA SER A 215 7.89 -9.02 21.74
C SER A 215 7.24 -9.84 22.85
N GLY A 216 6.21 -10.63 22.54
CA GLY A 216 5.59 -11.56 23.47
C GLY A 216 6.57 -12.61 24.02
N LEU A 217 7.50 -13.08 23.19
CA LEU A 217 8.54 -14.05 23.57
C LEU A 217 9.61 -13.47 24.50
N LEU A 218 9.73 -12.14 24.62
CA LEU A 218 10.70 -11.49 25.51
C LEU A 218 10.27 -11.49 26.98
N LYS A 219 8.97 -11.64 27.29
CA LYS A 219 8.41 -11.54 28.65
C LYS A 219 9.15 -12.40 29.70
N PRO A 220 9.51 -13.66 29.42
CA PRO A 220 10.26 -14.49 30.38
C PRO A 220 11.69 -13.98 30.66
N TYR A 221 12.24 -13.15 29.78
CA TYR A 221 13.63 -12.70 29.81
C TYR A 221 13.81 -11.24 30.26
N GLU A 222 12.75 -10.51 30.58
CA GLU A 222 12.82 -9.08 30.97
C GLU A 222 13.87 -8.80 32.06
N SER A 223 13.92 -9.66 33.09
CA SER A 223 14.89 -9.51 34.18
C SER A 223 16.34 -9.68 33.73
N LEU A 224 16.59 -10.46 32.69
CA LEU A 224 17.92 -10.67 32.13
C LEU A 224 18.31 -9.50 31.21
N LEU A 225 17.38 -9.06 30.36
CA LEU A 225 17.55 -7.92 29.46
C LEU A 225 17.88 -6.62 30.22
N LYS A 226 17.24 -6.41 31.39
CA LYS A 226 17.56 -5.28 32.29
C LYS A 226 18.95 -5.34 32.91
N LYS A 227 19.53 -6.53 33.07
CA LYS A 227 20.81 -6.73 33.80
C LYS A 227 22.04 -6.66 32.89
N SER A 228 21.90 -7.05 31.63
CA SER A 228 23.02 -7.09 30.70
C SER A 228 22.55 -6.71 29.31
N LYS A 229 23.32 -5.84 28.63
CA LYS A 229 23.17 -5.55 27.20
C LYS A 229 24.05 -6.43 26.32
N ASP A 230 24.87 -7.31 26.91
CA ASP A 230 25.73 -8.22 26.16
C ASP A 230 24.93 -9.43 25.67
N ILE A 231 24.67 -9.47 24.37
CA ILE A 231 23.98 -10.57 23.68
C ILE A 231 24.69 -11.90 23.93
N ASN A 232 26.02 -11.92 24.08
CA ASN A 232 26.77 -13.16 24.30
C ASN A 232 26.46 -13.81 25.66
N ALA A 233 26.02 -13.03 26.64
CA ALA A 233 25.62 -13.50 27.96
C ALA A 233 24.20 -14.10 27.98
N TYR A 234 23.43 -13.96 26.90
CA TYR A 234 22.06 -14.47 26.83
C TYR A 234 22.00 -15.98 26.61
N PRO A 235 20.95 -16.66 27.14
CA PRO A 235 20.70 -18.05 26.86
C PRO A 235 20.39 -18.26 25.37
N SER A 236 20.58 -19.49 24.88
CA SER A 236 20.52 -19.81 23.45
C SER A 236 19.16 -19.53 22.83
N ASP A 237 18.09 -19.76 23.57
CA ASP A 237 16.70 -19.46 23.18
C ASP A 237 16.47 -17.97 22.95
N LEU A 238 16.90 -17.09 23.87
CA LEU A 238 16.80 -15.64 23.71
C LEU A 238 17.63 -15.14 22.52
N LYS A 239 18.83 -15.70 22.31
CA LYS A 239 19.65 -15.38 21.13
C LYS A 239 18.93 -15.75 19.83
N ILE A 240 18.29 -16.91 19.79
CA ILE A 240 17.53 -17.38 18.64
C ILE A 240 16.35 -16.44 18.34
N ILE A 241 15.63 -15.99 19.37
CA ILE A 241 14.52 -15.02 19.24
C ILE A 241 15.03 -13.70 18.65
N ILE A 242 16.10 -13.13 19.22
CA ILE A 242 16.70 -11.88 18.73
C ILE A 242 17.18 -12.03 17.29
N GLU A 243 17.88 -13.12 16.97
CA GLU A 243 18.35 -13.37 15.60
C GLU A 243 17.19 -13.54 14.61
N ALA A 244 16.11 -14.22 14.99
CA ALA A 244 14.92 -14.39 14.14
C ALA A 244 14.22 -13.06 13.86
N ALA A 245 14.04 -12.22 14.87
CA ALA A 245 13.45 -10.88 14.72
C ALA A 245 14.36 -9.94 13.90
N ASN A 246 15.66 -9.93 14.17
CA ASN A 246 16.63 -9.11 13.42
C ASN A 246 16.66 -9.51 11.93
N ASN A 247 16.53 -10.81 11.63
CA ASN A 247 16.40 -11.29 10.24
C ASN A 247 15.13 -10.80 9.53
N GLN A 248 14.15 -10.28 10.26
CA GLN A 248 12.95 -9.62 9.75
C GLN A 248 13.04 -8.09 9.78
N PHE A 249 14.25 -7.55 9.93
CA PHE A 249 14.52 -6.11 10.01
C PHE A 249 13.85 -5.42 11.21
N MET A 250 13.76 -6.16 12.32
CA MET A 250 13.27 -5.64 13.60
C MET A 250 14.42 -5.43 14.58
N GLU A 251 14.32 -4.39 15.37
CA GLU A 251 15.29 -4.04 16.40
C GLU A 251 14.70 -4.23 17.78
N LEU A 252 15.52 -4.75 18.69
CA LEU A 252 15.21 -4.76 20.11
C LEU A 252 15.29 -3.33 20.66
N LYS A 253 14.17 -2.81 21.14
CA LYS A 253 14.01 -1.49 21.75
C LYS A 253 13.64 -1.63 23.23
N GLU A 254 13.84 -0.54 23.96
CA GLU A 254 13.42 -0.37 25.34
C GLU A 254 12.52 0.86 25.40
N ASN A 255 11.34 0.74 26.02
CA ASN A 255 10.44 1.88 26.21
C ASN A 255 10.81 2.67 27.48
N GLU A 256 10.12 3.79 27.75
CA GLU A 256 10.38 4.64 28.92
C GLU A 256 10.16 3.92 30.26
N GLU A 257 9.33 2.88 30.28
CA GLU A 257 9.06 2.03 31.46
C GLU A 257 10.13 0.93 31.64
N GLY A 258 11.12 0.86 30.75
CA GLY A 258 12.18 -0.16 30.75
C GLY A 258 11.69 -1.54 30.29
N ALA A 259 10.56 -1.61 29.57
CA ALA A 259 10.07 -2.83 28.95
C ALA A 259 10.71 -3.00 27.56
N PHE A 260 11.12 -4.22 27.26
CA PHE A 260 11.79 -4.57 26.01
C PHE A 260 10.77 -5.10 24.99
N TYR A 261 10.91 -4.65 23.74
CA TYR A 261 10.04 -5.04 22.63
C TYR A 261 10.81 -4.99 21.32
N PHE A 262 10.32 -5.69 20.30
CA PHE A 262 10.82 -5.56 18.94
C PHE A 262 10.04 -4.51 18.18
N LYS A 263 10.75 -3.72 17.38
CA LYS A 263 10.15 -2.73 16.48
C LYS A 263 10.78 -2.86 15.11
N ALA A 264 9.96 -2.92 14.08
CA ALA A 264 10.38 -2.93 12.70
C ALA A 264 10.79 -1.51 12.29
N THR A 265 12.04 -1.36 11.83
CA THR A 265 12.69 -0.07 11.53
C THR A 265 13.35 -0.12 10.15
N PRO A 266 12.57 -0.37 9.08
CA PRO A 266 13.12 -0.83 7.80
C PRO A 266 13.84 0.27 7.00
N ILE A 267 13.66 1.55 7.35
CA ILE A 267 14.23 2.69 6.62
C ILE A 267 15.49 3.24 7.30
N TYR A 268 15.41 3.46 8.61
CA TYR A 268 16.47 4.13 9.38
C TYR A 268 17.14 3.22 10.41
N GLY A 269 16.79 1.94 10.40
CA GLY A 269 17.30 0.96 11.33
C GLY A 269 18.69 0.42 10.99
N GLU A 270 19.36 -0.15 12.00
CA GLU A 270 20.64 -0.85 11.89
C GLU A 270 20.58 -2.00 10.89
N PHE A 271 19.44 -2.69 10.84
CA PHE A 271 19.23 -3.82 9.93
C PHE A 271 18.58 -3.41 8.60
N SER A 272 18.39 -2.11 8.33
CA SER A 272 17.80 -1.63 7.08
C SER A 272 18.50 -2.25 5.86
N PRO A 273 17.76 -2.85 4.91
CA PRO A 273 18.39 -3.50 3.77
C PRO A 273 19.01 -2.45 2.82
N PRO A 274 20.15 -2.74 2.17
CA PRO A 274 20.85 -1.76 1.33
C PRO A 274 20.03 -1.21 0.16
N ASN A 275 19.09 -2.02 -0.33
CA ASN A 275 18.21 -1.73 -1.45
C ASN A 275 17.04 -0.81 -1.09
N ILE A 276 16.84 -0.45 0.19
CA ILE A 276 15.74 0.41 0.63
C ILE A 276 15.72 1.77 -0.09
N ASN A 277 16.90 2.25 -0.50
CA ASN A 277 17.07 3.52 -1.22
C ASN A 277 16.50 3.48 -2.66
N LYS A 278 16.10 2.31 -3.15
CA LYS A 278 15.43 2.14 -4.45
C LYS A 278 13.91 2.40 -4.35
N LEU A 279 13.35 2.41 -3.14
CA LEU A 279 11.97 2.82 -2.92
C LEU A 279 11.82 4.31 -3.27
N HIS A 280 10.64 4.66 -3.77
CA HIS A 280 10.29 6.04 -4.01
C HIS A 280 10.25 6.78 -2.67
N PRO A 281 11.07 7.83 -2.48
CA PRO A 281 11.21 8.49 -1.18
C PRO A 281 9.92 9.14 -0.67
N ASP A 282 8.96 9.40 -1.55
CA ASP A 282 7.66 9.94 -1.16
C ASP A 282 6.75 8.89 -0.50
N THR A 283 7.10 7.60 -0.44
CA THR A 283 6.34 6.62 0.36
C THR A 283 6.81 6.51 1.81
N PHE A 284 7.91 7.17 2.18
CA PHE A 284 8.53 7.01 3.49
C PHE A 284 7.67 7.50 4.66
N GLY A 285 6.70 8.38 4.43
CA GLY A 285 5.73 8.78 5.45
C GLY A 285 4.90 7.61 5.99
N TYR A 286 4.61 6.62 5.15
CA TYR A 286 3.91 5.40 5.57
C TYR A 286 4.77 4.52 6.49
N PHE A 287 6.05 4.36 6.16
CA PHE A 287 7.01 3.65 7.02
C PHE A 287 7.27 4.43 8.32
N GLU A 288 7.39 5.75 8.25
CA GLU A 288 7.54 6.63 9.41
C GLU A 288 6.36 6.47 10.39
N TYR A 289 5.13 6.44 9.86
CA TYR A 289 3.94 6.19 10.68
C TYR A 289 3.91 4.77 11.25
N LEU A 290 4.33 3.77 10.50
CA LEU A 290 4.41 2.39 10.99
C LEU A 290 5.44 2.23 12.13
N GLU A 291 6.57 2.93 12.03
CA GLU A 291 7.64 2.92 13.04
C GLU A 291 7.24 3.71 14.30
N LYS A 292 6.74 4.93 14.14
CA LYS A 292 6.47 5.82 15.30
C LYS A 292 5.05 5.74 15.83
N GLY A 293 4.12 5.23 15.03
CA GLY A 293 2.69 5.25 15.33
C GLY A 293 2.17 6.67 15.51
N GLN A 294 1.23 6.82 16.44
CA GLN A 294 0.72 8.12 16.85
C GLN A 294 1.83 8.95 17.50
N LEU A 295 1.98 10.19 17.01
CA LEU A 295 2.97 11.13 17.53
C LEU A 295 2.49 11.86 18.78
N LEU A 296 1.21 11.71 19.11
CA LEU A 296 0.57 12.23 20.31
C LEU A 296 0.34 11.11 21.33
N LEU A 297 0.52 11.44 22.61
CA LEU A 297 0.12 10.62 23.74
C LEU A 297 -0.84 11.45 24.60
N ALA A 298 -2.13 11.08 24.57
CA ALA A 298 -3.22 11.94 25.04
C ALA A 298 -3.17 13.31 24.34
N ASP A 299 -3.02 14.40 25.10
CA ASP A 299 -2.99 15.77 24.58
C ASP A 299 -1.56 16.36 24.48
N ASP A 300 -0.51 15.53 24.60
CA ASP A 300 0.89 15.97 24.50
C ASP A 300 1.69 15.19 23.46
N LEU A 301 2.90 15.65 23.16
CA LEU A 301 3.81 15.01 22.21
C LEU A 301 4.47 13.79 22.83
N ARG A 302 4.49 12.68 22.07
CA ARG A 302 5.26 11.49 22.42
C ARG A 302 6.77 11.69 22.25
N TYR A 303 7.16 12.54 21.32
CA TYR A 303 8.56 12.86 21.01
C TYR A 303 8.84 14.34 21.24
N THR A 304 10.11 14.73 21.18
CA THR A 304 10.44 16.16 21.23
C THR A 304 9.77 16.91 20.09
N ARG A 305 9.49 18.20 20.30
CA ARG A 305 8.87 19.06 19.28
C ARG A 305 9.62 19.01 17.94
N GLU A 306 10.94 19.05 17.98
CA GLU A 306 11.79 19.02 16.79
C GLU A 306 11.78 17.66 16.08
N GLU A 307 11.72 16.55 16.81
CA GLU A 307 11.58 15.20 16.23
C GLU A 307 10.20 15.01 15.61
N THR A 308 9.15 15.44 16.30
CA THR A 308 7.77 15.41 15.79
C THR A 308 7.66 16.20 14.49
N ALA A 309 8.19 17.41 14.44
CA ALA A 309 8.16 18.23 13.22
C ALA A 309 8.97 17.62 12.05
N LYS A 310 10.06 16.89 12.34
CA LYS A 310 10.80 16.13 11.32
C LYS A 310 9.98 14.94 10.81
N SER A 311 9.33 14.17 11.68
CA SER A 311 8.43 13.09 11.25
C SER A 311 7.28 13.64 10.40
N LEU A 312 6.66 14.73 10.83
CA LEU A 312 5.59 15.38 10.06
C LEU A 312 6.05 15.82 8.67
N LYS A 313 7.30 16.30 8.50
CA LYS A 313 7.84 16.62 7.17
C LYS A 313 7.87 15.40 6.24
N ILE A 314 8.23 14.23 6.76
CA ILE A 314 8.27 13.00 5.98
C ILE A 314 6.84 12.57 5.63
N MET A 315 5.91 12.65 6.59
CA MET A 315 4.48 12.36 6.36
C MET A 315 3.85 13.34 5.35
N GLU A 316 4.14 14.63 5.45
CA GLU A 316 3.67 15.67 4.53
C GLU A 316 4.06 15.34 3.09
N ARG A 317 5.33 14.97 2.88
CA ARG A 317 5.84 14.59 1.56
C ARG A 317 5.03 13.45 0.94
N THR A 318 4.67 12.43 1.73
CA THR A 318 3.79 11.34 1.29
C THR A 318 2.37 11.81 1.01
N LEU A 319 1.80 12.64 1.88
CA LEU A 319 0.44 13.17 1.69
C LEU A 319 0.30 14.04 0.44
N LEU A 320 1.38 14.72 0.04
CA LEU A 320 1.43 15.53 -1.17
C LEU A 320 1.60 14.68 -2.45
N ALA A 321 2.28 13.54 -2.35
CA ALA A 321 2.56 12.67 -3.50
C ALA A 321 1.47 11.60 -3.74
N ASP A 322 0.85 11.09 -2.68
CA ASP A 322 -0.19 10.08 -2.79
C ASP A 322 -1.51 10.70 -3.27
N VAL A 323 -1.85 10.41 -4.52
CA VAL A 323 -3.07 10.91 -5.13
C VAL A 323 -4.34 10.27 -4.56
N ASN A 324 -4.24 9.09 -3.92
CA ASN A 324 -5.39 8.32 -3.46
C ASN A 324 -5.83 8.71 -2.04
N ALA A 325 -6.44 9.88 -1.94
CA ALA A 325 -6.96 10.43 -0.69
C ALA A 325 -8.04 9.56 -0.01
N ASP A 326 -8.62 8.61 -0.75
CA ASP A 326 -9.67 7.73 -0.25
C ASP A 326 -9.16 6.44 0.40
N SER A 327 -7.90 6.08 0.17
CA SER A 327 -7.33 4.87 0.75
C SER A 327 -7.32 4.93 2.30
N PRO A 328 -7.59 3.80 2.99
CA PRO A 328 -7.53 3.76 4.45
C PRO A 328 -6.17 4.19 5.00
N THR A 329 -5.08 3.75 4.38
CA THR A 329 -3.70 4.09 4.79
C THR A 329 -3.46 5.60 4.69
N TYR A 330 -3.88 6.25 3.59
CA TYR A 330 -3.80 7.70 3.45
C TYR A 330 -4.58 8.43 4.55
N LYS A 331 -5.82 8.01 4.79
CA LYS A 331 -6.70 8.65 5.79
C LYS A 331 -6.09 8.61 7.19
N VAL A 332 -5.46 7.50 7.56
CA VAL A 332 -4.78 7.34 8.86
C VAL A 332 -3.55 8.25 8.94
N LEU A 333 -2.70 8.24 7.91
CA LEU A 333 -1.51 9.10 7.85
C LEU A 333 -1.90 10.59 7.94
N ARG A 334 -2.92 10.98 7.18
CA ARG A 334 -3.47 12.34 7.16
C ARG A 334 -3.97 12.76 8.52
N GLN A 335 -4.81 11.95 9.16
CA GLN A 335 -5.36 12.27 10.49
C GLN A 335 -4.24 12.45 11.52
N ASN A 336 -3.23 11.59 11.51
CA ASN A 336 -2.08 11.73 12.41
C ASN A 336 -1.31 13.03 12.13
N PHE A 337 -1.10 13.38 10.85
CA PHE A 337 -0.44 14.62 10.47
C PHE A 337 -1.23 15.87 10.92
N GLU A 338 -2.50 15.96 10.55
CA GLU A 338 -3.38 17.11 10.83
C GLU A 338 -3.51 17.36 12.33
N ASN A 339 -3.80 16.32 13.11
CA ASN A 339 -3.99 16.45 14.55
C ASN A 339 -2.68 16.83 15.26
N THR A 340 -1.56 16.19 14.89
CA THR A 340 -0.26 16.48 15.50
C THR A 340 0.21 17.89 15.14
N TRP A 341 0.03 18.32 13.89
CA TRP A 341 0.39 19.67 13.47
C TRP A 341 -0.47 20.73 14.17
N LEU A 342 -1.77 20.48 14.29
CA LEU A 342 -2.68 21.35 15.04
C LEU A 342 -2.26 21.50 16.50
N VAL A 343 -1.92 20.39 17.16
CA VAL A 343 -1.45 20.38 18.56
C VAL A 343 -0.13 21.14 18.70
N LEU A 344 0.81 20.95 17.77
CA LEU A 344 2.07 21.72 17.75
C LEU A 344 1.83 23.23 17.61
N MET A 345 0.82 23.63 16.84
CA MET A 345 0.46 25.04 16.69
C MET A 345 -0.20 25.61 17.93
N LYS A 346 -1.14 24.89 18.55
CA LYS A 346 -1.85 25.36 19.75
C LYS A 346 -1.02 25.24 21.03
N GLY A 347 0.06 24.45 20.99
CA GLY A 347 0.91 24.15 22.13
C GLY A 347 0.32 23.07 23.04
N THR A 348 1.19 22.48 23.85
CA THR A 348 0.87 21.41 24.81
C THR A 348 1.27 21.80 26.22
N ALA A 349 1.02 20.91 27.19
CA ALA A 349 1.51 21.10 28.56
C ALA A 349 3.04 21.16 28.61
N SER A 350 3.73 20.28 27.88
CA SER A 350 5.19 20.26 27.79
C SER A 350 5.77 21.37 26.91
N TYR A 351 5.01 21.84 25.91
CA TYR A 351 5.43 22.88 24.96
C TYR A 351 4.35 23.96 24.81
N PRO A 352 4.17 24.84 25.81
CA PRO A 352 3.10 25.82 25.79
C PRO A 352 3.33 26.87 24.70
N ALA A 353 2.27 27.20 23.94
CA ALA A 353 2.31 28.28 22.95
C ALA A 353 2.25 29.67 23.61
N LEU A 354 1.55 29.78 24.74
CA LEU A 354 1.38 31.02 25.51
C LEU A 354 1.96 30.88 26.92
N THR A 355 2.48 31.98 27.45
CA THR A 355 2.83 32.15 28.86
C THR A 355 1.57 32.25 29.73
N LYS A 356 1.75 32.17 31.05
CA LYS A 356 0.63 32.35 32.02
C LYS A 356 -0.08 33.69 31.91
N ASN A 357 0.58 34.70 31.34
CA ASN A 357 0.03 36.04 31.16
C ASN A 357 -0.66 36.22 29.79
N GLY A 358 -0.71 35.16 28.97
CA GLY A 358 -1.33 35.18 27.64
C GLY A 358 -0.43 35.69 26.51
N GLU A 359 0.84 35.98 26.78
CA GLU A 359 1.82 36.37 25.75
C GLU A 359 2.45 35.12 25.09
N PRO A 360 2.83 35.14 23.80
CA PRO A 360 3.51 34.03 23.14
C PRO A 360 4.79 33.60 23.86
N HIS A 361 4.94 32.29 24.05
CA HIS A 361 6.12 31.72 24.68
C HIS A 361 7.34 31.87 23.76
N LYS A 362 8.51 32.22 24.31
CA LYS A 362 9.73 32.46 23.51
C LYS A 362 10.11 31.23 22.69
N ASP A 363 10.16 30.05 23.31
CA ASP A 363 10.52 28.82 22.62
C ASP A 363 9.52 28.46 21.50
N TYR A 364 8.26 28.87 21.65
CA TYR A 364 7.24 28.70 20.62
C TYR A 364 7.46 29.65 19.44
N MET A 365 7.80 30.92 19.70
CA MET A 365 8.18 31.88 18.65
C MET A 365 9.43 31.42 17.89
N ASP A 366 10.43 30.90 18.59
CA ASP A 366 11.64 30.35 17.97
C ASP A 366 11.33 29.13 17.08
N PHE A 367 10.37 28.30 17.49
CA PHE A 367 9.89 27.18 16.68
C PHE A 367 9.13 27.66 15.44
N LEU A 368 8.16 28.55 15.60
CA LEU A 368 7.42 29.14 14.48
C LEU A 368 8.36 29.77 13.45
N GLN A 369 9.38 30.51 13.91
CA GLN A 369 10.39 31.09 13.02
C GLN A 369 11.15 30.02 12.23
N LYS A 370 11.55 28.91 12.86
CA LYS A 370 12.20 27.79 12.16
C LYS A 370 11.27 27.16 11.12
N VAL A 371 9.99 26.99 11.43
CA VAL A 371 9.01 26.43 10.49
C VAL A 371 8.76 27.38 9.32
N ALA A 372 8.52 28.66 9.61
CA ALA A 372 8.29 29.71 8.61
C ALA A 372 9.49 29.90 7.66
N ASN A 373 10.71 29.59 8.11
CA ASN A 373 11.92 29.61 7.29
C ASN A 373 12.06 28.36 6.38
N GLY A 374 11.13 27.40 6.44
CA GLY A 374 11.13 26.20 5.60
C GLY A 374 12.01 25.05 6.12
N ASN A 375 12.38 25.04 7.41
CA ASN A 375 13.21 23.96 7.96
C ASN A 375 12.51 22.59 7.98
N TYR A 376 11.17 22.59 7.96
CA TYR A 376 10.34 21.39 7.98
C TYR A 376 9.66 21.18 6.62
N GLY A 377 8.33 21.30 6.51
CA GLY A 377 7.57 21.12 5.27
C GLY A 377 6.87 22.39 4.79
N GLU A 378 6.39 22.39 3.54
CA GLU A 378 5.77 23.54 2.88
C GLU A 378 4.36 23.82 3.40
N VAL A 379 3.57 22.78 3.70
CA VAL A 379 2.25 22.93 4.35
C VAL A 379 2.43 23.55 5.73
N MET A 380 3.36 22.99 6.53
CA MET A 380 3.68 23.52 7.85
C MET A 380 4.18 24.98 7.79
N LYS A 381 5.04 25.30 6.81
CA LYS A 381 5.54 26.66 6.57
C LYS A 381 4.42 27.65 6.27
N LYS A 382 3.48 27.32 5.36
CA LYS A 382 2.36 28.21 5.02
C LYS A 382 1.53 28.60 6.26
N THR A 383 1.19 27.62 7.10
CA THR A 383 0.45 27.88 8.34
C THR A 383 1.29 28.69 9.33
N ALA A 384 2.54 28.27 9.58
CA ALA A 384 3.40 28.90 10.58
C ALA A 384 3.79 30.35 10.23
N SER A 385 4.07 30.65 8.95
CA SER A 385 4.39 32.00 8.50
C SER A 385 3.26 32.99 8.76
N THR A 386 2.01 32.56 8.53
CA THR A 386 0.83 33.41 8.76
C THR A 386 0.68 33.73 10.25
N ILE A 387 0.71 32.71 11.10
CA ILE A 387 0.60 32.85 12.56
C ILE A 387 1.75 33.70 13.12
N LEU A 388 2.98 33.46 12.68
CA LEU A 388 4.15 34.19 13.14
C LEU A 388 4.03 35.70 12.84
N ASN A 389 3.58 36.06 11.65
CA ASN A 389 3.41 37.46 11.25
C ASN A 389 2.35 38.17 12.11
N GLU A 390 1.21 37.51 12.36
CA GLU A 390 0.14 38.05 13.21
C GLU A 390 0.63 38.26 14.66
N LEU A 391 1.33 37.27 15.23
CA LEU A 391 1.87 37.36 16.58
C LEU A 391 2.95 38.45 16.71
N GLN A 392 3.77 38.68 15.69
CA GLN A 392 4.78 39.74 15.70
C GLN A 392 4.17 41.15 15.60
N GLN A 393 3.00 41.29 14.99
CA GLN A 393 2.31 42.57 14.82
C GLN A 393 1.51 42.95 16.07
N ASP A 394 0.63 42.05 16.52
CA ASP A 394 -0.41 42.38 17.51
C ASP A 394 -0.34 41.51 18.78
N ASN A 395 0.67 40.66 18.90
CA ASN A 395 0.81 39.67 19.99
C ASN A 395 -0.41 38.74 20.11
N ARG A 396 -1.18 38.61 19.03
CA ARG A 396 -2.41 37.82 18.90
C ARG A 396 -2.49 37.26 17.48
N SER A 397 -3.12 36.09 17.34
CA SER A 397 -3.33 35.45 16.04
C SER A 397 -4.72 34.85 15.97
N ASP A 398 -5.57 35.44 15.12
CA ASP A 398 -6.90 34.91 14.84
C ASP A 398 -6.80 33.59 14.09
N THR A 399 -5.80 33.48 13.18
CA THR A 399 -5.51 32.25 12.46
C THR A 399 -5.20 31.12 13.43
N LEU A 400 -4.32 31.33 14.41
CA LEU A 400 -4.00 30.31 15.43
C LEU A 400 -5.23 29.90 16.26
N THR A 401 -6.06 30.89 16.64
CA THR A 401 -7.24 30.67 17.48
C THR A 401 -8.29 29.83 16.76
N GLN A 402 -8.50 30.10 15.46
CA GLN A 402 -9.51 29.45 14.64
C GLN A 402 -9.00 28.18 13.95
N LEU A 403 -7.68 27.96 13.89
CA LEU A 403 -7.06 26.83 13.21
C LEU A 403 -7.71 25.51 13.61
N SER A 404 -8.09 24.73 12.60
CA SER A 404 -8.68 23.41 12.71
C SER A 404 -7.95 22.41 11.81
N ALA A 405 -8.22 21.11 12.03
CA ALA A 405 -7.73 20.06 11.14
C ALA A 405 -8.21 20.26 9.69
N TYR A 406 -9.41 20.83 9.50
CA TYR A 406 -9.95 21.13 8.18
C TYR A 406 -9.16 22.22 7.43
N ASP A 407 -8.65 23.22 8.14
CA ASP A 407 -7.81 24.26 7.54
C ASP A 407 -6.46 23.65 7.09
N ILE A 408 -5.87 22.79 7.91
CA ILE A 408 -4.64 22.06 7.55
C ILE A 408 -4.88 21.18 6.33
N TRP A 409 -5.99 20.45 6.30
CA TRP A 409 -6.40 19.64 5.15
C TRP A 409 -6.50 20.49 3.88
N THR A 410 -7.15 21.64 3.98
CA THR A 410 -7.32 22.57 2.85
C THR A 410 -5.98 23.07 2.32
N ILE A 411 -5.00 23.32 3.20
CA ILE A 411 -3.64 23.72 2.78
C ILE A 411 -2.91 22.56 2.09
N ILE A 412 -3.06 21.31 2.56
CA ILE A 412 -2.51 20.12 1.89
C ILE A 412 -3.06 20.04 0.46
N LEU A 413 -4.39 20.08 0.32
CA LEU A 413 -5.06 20.07 -0.97
C LEU A 413 -4.54 21.19 -1.87
N GLN A 414 -4.59 22.44 -1.42
CA GLN A 414 -4.10 23.59 -2.22
C GLN A 414 -2.63 23.45 -2.63
N THR A 415 -1.81 22.82 -1.79
CA THR A 415 -0.38 22.58 -2.08
C THR A 415 -0.18 21.46 -3.10
N ARG A 416 -1.08 20.47 -3.15
CA ARG A 416 -1.17 19.48 -4.23
C ARG A 416 -1.75 20.05 -5.52
N GLU A 417 -2.06 21.34 -5.53
CA GLU A 417 -2.87 21.96 -6.57
C GLU A 417 -4.30 21.41 -6.65
N GLU A 418 -4.80 20.82 -5.57
CA GLU A 418 -6.19 20.37 -5.42
C GLU A 418 -6.99 21.50 -4.77
N THR A 419 -7.95 22.07 -5.49
CA THR A 419 -8.82 23.12 -4.93
C THR A 419 -9.96 22.50 -4.13
N ALA A 420 -10.32 23.13 -3.01
CA ALA A 420 -11.39 22.67 -2.13
C ALA A 420 -12.72 22.54 -2.90
N GLY A 421 -13.17 21.30 -3.05
CA GLY A 421 -14.42 20.93 -3.73
C GLY A 421 -14.15 20.37 -5.13
N PHE A 422 -14.51 19.10 -5.32
CA PHE A 422 -14.62 18.36 -6.59
C PHE A 422 -13.39 17.54 -7.04
N ILE A 423 -13.53 16.22 -6.81
CA ILE A 423 -13.17 15.09 -7.69
C ILE A 423 -11.68 14.97 -8.05
N ASN A 424 -11.10 13.85 -7.63
CA ASN A 424 -9.71 13.51 -7.84
C ASN A 424 -9.47 13.21 -9.33
N ASP A 425 -8.32 13.60 -9.88
CA ASP A 425 -7.98 13.32 -11.28
C ASP A 425 -7.96 11.81 -11.60
N SER A 426 -7.79 10.97 -10.57
CA SER A 426 -7.89 9.51 -10.65
C SER A 426 -9.31 8.98 -10.80
N ASP A 427 -10.33 9.79 -10.52
CA ASP A 427 -11.75 9.41 -10.61
C ASP A 427 -12.30 9.61 -12.04
N PHE A 428 -11.53 10.24 -12.91
CA PHE A 428 -11.91 10.53 -14.29
C PHE A 428 -11.26 9.56 -15.27
N THR A 429 -12.04 9.04 -16.22
CA THR A 429 -11.47 8.43 -17.43
C THR A 429 -11.06 9.55 -18.39
N ILE A 430 -9.76 9.80 -18.52
CA ILE A 430 -9.21 10.92 -19.28
C ILE A 430 -8.95 10.53 -20.74
N VAL A 431 -9.42 11.37 -21.66
CA VAL A 431 -9.18 11.25 -23.10
C VAL A 431 -8.64 12.57 -23.63
N SER A 432 -7.62 12.51 -24.50
CA SER A 432 -7.10 13.70 -25.18
C SER A 432 -8.13 14.21 -26.18
N ILE A 433 -8.22 15.54 -26.35
CA ILE A 433 -9.12 16.12 -27.35
C ILE A 433 -8.52 15.93 -28.75
N ASP A 434 -9.25 15.24 -29.61
CA ASP A 434 -8.97 15.15 -31.05
C ASP A 434 -10.02 15.96 -31.82
N GLU A 435 -9.64 17.17 -32.22
CA GLU A 435 -10.52 18.06 -32.98
C GLU A 435 -11.02 17.41 -34.30
N SER A 436 -10.23 16.54 -34.93
CA SER A 436 -10.62 15.87 -36.16
C SER A 436 -11.76 14.87 -35.93
N GLN A 437 -11.72 14.16 -34.80
CA GLN A 437 -12.78 13.26 -34.38
C GLN A 437 -14.06 14.03 -34.04
N ILE A 438 -13.94 15.15 -33.31
CA ILE A 438 -15.09 15.99 -32.93
C ILE A 438 -15.76 16.58 -34.17
N LYS A 439 -14.97 17.05 -35.15
CA LYS A 439 -15.49 17.51 -36.45
C LYS A 439 -16.23 16.39 -37.20
N SER A 440 -15.71 15.17 -37.18
CA SER A 440 -16.38 14.01 -37.80
C SER A 440 -17.75 13.73 -37.14
N VAL A 441 -17.83 13.79 -35.81
CA VAL A 441 -19.09 13.63 -35.06
C VAL A 441 -20.07 14.77 -35.39
N TYR A 442 -19.59 16.01 -35.50
CA TYR A 442 -20.41 17.16 -35.91
C TYR A 442 -20.96 17.03 -37.34
N GLU A 443 -20.15 16.56 -38.28
CA GLU A 443 -20.59 16.30 -39.67
C GLU A 443 -21.62 15.18 -39.75
N GLN A 444 -21.52 14.16 -38.90
CA GLN A 444 -22.54 13.11 -38.80
C GLN A 444 -23.84 13.65 -38.21
N TYR A 445 -23.75 14.49 -37.17
CA TYR A 445 -24.90 15.20 -36.60
C TYR A 445 -25.65 15.99 -37.69
N LYS A 446 -24.94 16.78 -38.51
CA LYS A 446 -25.55 17.58 -39.59
C LYS A 446 -26.29 16.77 -40.66
N LYS A 447 -25.97 15.48 -40.80
CA LYS A 447 -26.54 14.58 -41.82
C LYS A 447 -27.62 13.65 -41.26
N SER A 448 -27.88 13.71 -39.96
CA SER A 448 -28.76 12.77 -39.24
C SER A 448 -30.04 13.45 -38.76
N ASP A 449 -30.99 12.66 -38.27
CA ASP A 449 -32.06 13.20 -37.43
C ASP A 449 -31.46 13.68 -36.10
N ASN A 450 -31.61 14.98 -35.81
CA ASN A 450 -30.90 15.66 -34.73
C ASN A 450 -31.15 15.02 -33.36
N GLU A 451 -32.39 14.63 -33.06
CA GLU A 451 -32.75 14.11 -31.73
C GLU A 451 -32.30 12.65 -31.57
N ALA A 452 -32.48 11.83 -32.62
CA ALA A 452 -32.04 10.45 -32.62
C ALA A 452 -30.51 10.34 -32.49
N PHE A 453 -29.76 11.23 -33.14
CA PHE A 453 -28.30 11.28 -33.02
C PHE A 453 -27.84 11.69 -31.62
N ILE A 454 -28.39 12.79 -31.08
CA ILE A 454 -28.02 13.27 -29.74
C ILE A 454 -28.31 12.23 -28.66
N ASN A 455 -29.41 11.47 -28.78
CA ASN A 455 -29.76 10.41 -27.84
C ASN A 455 -28.77 9.25 -27.78
N GLN A 456 -27.90 9.10 -28.79
CA GLN A 456 -26.89 8.05 -28.83
C GLN A 456 -25.51 8.51 -28.32
N LEU A 457 -25.35 9.79 -27.98
CA LEU A 457 -24.06 10.32 -27.55
C LEU A 457 -23.69 9.87 -26.13
N SER A 458 -22.44 9.44 -25.96
CA SER A 458 -21.81 9.31 -24.65
C SER A 458 -21.59 10.68 -24.01
N PRO A 459 -21.40 10.77 -22.68
CA PRO A 459 -21.13 12.02 -21.99
C PRO A 459 -19.94 12.79 -22.59
N LEU A 460 -18.82 12.12 -22.85
CA LEU A 460 -17.63 12.72 -23.48
C LEU A 460 -17.92 13.28 -24.88
N ASN A 461 -18.65 12.55 -25.71
CA ASN A 461 -18.99 13.00 -27.07
C ASN A 461 -19.99 14.15 -27.04
N MET A 462 -20.94 14.13 -26.11
CA MET A 462 -21.91 15.19 -25.90
C MET A 462 -21.24 16.50 -25.49
N VAL A 463 -20.31 16.44 -24.53
CA VAL A 463 -19.56 17.60 -24.06
C VAL A 463 -18.56 18.09 -25.09
N SER A 464 -17.83 17.20 -25.76
CA SER A 464 -16.98 17.55 -26.91
C SER A 464 -17.75 18.33 -27.98
N LEU A 465 -18.93 17.82 -28.36
CA LEU A 465 -19.76 18.42 -29.39
C LEU A 465 -20.35 19.76 -28.95
N TYR A 466 -20.69 19.89 -27.66
CA TYR A 466 -21.14 21.15 -27.07
C TYR A 466 -20.05 22.22 -27.07
N LEU A 467 -18.83 21.88 -26.64
CA LEU A 467 -17.69 22.80 -26.66
C LEU A 467 -17.35 23.21 -28.10
N PHE A 468 -17.37 22.29 -29.05
CA PHE A 468 -17.17 22.63 -30.46
C PHE A 468 -18.27 23.54 -31.02
N ALA A 469 -19.53 23.31 -30.64
CA ALA A 469 -20.64 24.17 -31.02
C ALA A 469 -20.48 25.60 -30.47
N ILE A 470 -19.86 25.76 -29.30
CA ILE A 470 -19.50 27.08 -28.74
C ILE A 470 -18.43 27.74 -29.61
N THR A 471 -17.35 27.04 -29.95
CA THR A 471 -16.23 27.64 -30.69
C THR A 471 -16.60 28.08 -32.11
N ILE A 472 -17.55 27.39 -32.75
CA ILE A 472 -18.04 27.75 -34.09
C ILE A 472 -19.33 28.59 -34.08
N GLY A 473 -19.92 28.83 -32.91
CA GLY A 473 -21.16 29.62 -32.78
C GLY A 473 -22.45 28.93 -33.24
N ASP A 474 -22.55 27.60 -33.19
CA ASP A 474 -23.77 26.85 -33.53
C ASP A 474 -24.77 26.82 -32.36
N GLU A 475 -25.49 27.92 -32.16
CA GLU A 475 -26.48 28.06 -31.08
C GLU A 475 -27.60 27.00 -31.12
N SER A 476 -27.92 26.49 -32.31
CA SER A 476 -29.00 25.52 -32.48
C SER A 476 -28.60 24.17 -31.88
N LEU A 477 -27.37 23.73 -32.14
CA LEU A 477 -26.79 22.53 -31.54
C LEU A 477 -26.56 22.70 -30.04
N GLN A 478 -26.05 23.86 -29.61
CA GLN A 478 -25.90 24.16 -28.18
C GLN A 478 -27.22 23.94 -27.44
N LYS A 479 -28.32 24.56 -27.91
CA LYS A 479 -29.67 24.42 -27.31
C LYS A 479 -30.21 22.99 -27.36
N ALA A 480 -29.91 22.22 -28.41
CA ALA A 480 -30.39 20.85 -28.57
C ALA A 480 -29.74 19.85 -27.59
N ILE A 481 -28.49 20.09 -27.20
CA ILE A 481 -27.75 19.24 -26.24
C ILE A 481 -28.15 19.53 -24.78
N LEU A 482 -28.63 20.74 -24.49
CA LEU A 482 -29.06 21.10 -23.15
C LEU A 482 -30.36 20.40 -22.75
N TRP A 483 -30.54 20.21 -21.45
CA TRP A 483 -31.81 19.75 -20.92
C TRP A 483 -32.93 20.77 -21.23
N PRO A 484 -34.13 20.33 -21.66
CA PRO A 484 -35.19 21.25 -22.06
C PRO A 484 -35.54 22.27 -20.98
N LYS A 485 -35.59 23.56 -21.35
CA LYS A 485 -35.90 24.70 -20.48
C LYS A 485 -34.86 25.01 -19.40
N THR A 486 -33.66 24.43 -19.47
CA THR A 486 -32.55 24.82 -18.61
C THR A 486 -31.89 26.09 -19.14
N ASN A 487 -31.70 27.07 -18.27
CA ASN A 487 -30.86 28.23 -18.55
C ASN A 487 -29.51 28.02 -17.85
N ILE A 488 -28.48 27.70 -18.62
CA ILE A 488 -27.13 27.51 -18.08
C ILE A 488 -26.40 28.84 -18.19
N ASN A 489 -25.74 29.27 -17.12
CA ASN A 489 -24.85 30.42 -17.20
C ASN A 489 -23.61 30.04 -18.01
N THR A 490 -23.53 30.48 -19.26
CA THR A 490 -22.39 30.22 -20.16
C THR A 490 -21.36 31.35 -20.15
N SER A 491 -21.48 32.36 -19.28
CA SER A 491 -20.63 33.55 -19.30
C SER A 491 -19.12 33.25 -19.22
N SER A 492 -18.74 32.12 -18.61
CA SER A 492 -17.36 31.65 -18.52
C SER A 492 -16.87 30.96 -19.81
N LEU A 493 -17.77 30.32 -20.57
CA LEU A 493 -17.49 29.69 -21.86
C LEU A 493 -17.63 30.63 -23.07
N ASP A 494 -18.38 31.73 -22.97
CA ASP A 494 -18.58 32.68 -24.08
C ASP A 494 -17.26 33.32 -24.57
N LYS A 495 -16.21 33.28 -23.74
CA LYS A 495 -14.86 33.76 -24.07
C LYS A 495 -14.02 32.72 -24.82
N VAL A 496 -14.44 31.45 -24.85
CA VAL A 496 -13.72 30.34 -25.48
C VAL A 496 -13.92 30.42 -26.99
N LYS A 497 -12.85 30.73 -27.72
CA LYS A 497 -12.91 30.94 -29.19
C LYS A 497 -12.38 29.76 -30.01
N SER A 498 -11.76 28.78 -29.37
CA SER A 498 -11.11 27.66 -30.05
C SER A 498 -11.01 26.46 -29.11
N LEU A 499 -10.95 25.25 -29.70
CA LEU A 499 -10.89 24.00 -28.94
C LEU A 499 -9.50 23.70 -28.38
N ASP A 500 -8.44 24.29 -28.94
CA ASP A 500 -7.06 24.21 -28.43
C ASP A 500 -6.89 24.76 -27.01
N ILE A 501 -7.86 25.58 -26.56
CA ILE A 501 -8.00 26.01 -25.17
C ILE A 501 -8.10 24.79 -24.24
N PHE A 502 -8.63 23.67 -24.72
CA PHE A 502 -8.79 22.45 -23.94
C PHE A 502 -7.77 21.40 -24.37
N SER A 503 -7.13 20.76 -23.39
CA SER A 503 -6.16 19.69 -23.65
C SER A 503 -6.81 18.30 -23.59
N GLN A 504 -7.76 18.12 -22.67
CA GLN A 504 -8.30 16.82 -22.28
C GLN A 504 -9.75 16.93 -21.81
N LEU A 505 -10.49 15.83 -21.94
CA LEU A 505 -11.76 15.62 -21.27
C LEU A 505 -11.66 14.45 -20.30
N GLY A 506 -12.25 14.58 -19.11
CA GLY A 506 -12.36 13.52 -18.12
C GLY A 506 -13.82 13.17 -17.85
N GLU A 507 -14.20 11.90 -17.92
CA GLU A 507 -15.55 11.43 -17.54
C GLU A 507 -15.59 10.88 -16.11
N TYR A 508 -16.53 11.37 -15.30
CA TYR A 508 -16.80 10.89 -13.94
C TYR A 508 -18.22 10.34 -13.84
N ASP A 509 -18.33 9.04 -13.53
CA ASP A 509 -19.60 8.31 -13.42
C ASP A 509 -20.04 8.13 -11.95
N GLY A 510 -20.02 9.23 -11.17
CA GLY A 510 -20.52 9.24 -9.80
C GLY A 510 -22.03 9.49 -9.70
N ILE A 511 -22.51 9.88 -8.51
CA ILE A 511 -23.94 10.12 -8.22
C ILE A 511 -24.58 11.09 -9.23
N TYR A 512 -23.79 12.03 -9.77
CA TYR A 512 -24.15 12.84 -10.92
C TYR A 512 -23.07 12.66 -12.00
N PRO A 513 -23.44 12.20 -13.20
CA PRO A 513 -22.52 12.10 -14.32
C PRO A 513 -21.94 13.49 -14.66
N MET A 514 -20.62 13.58 -14.75
CA MET A 514 -19.91 14.83 -15.02
C MET A 514 -18.80 14.61 -16.04
N VAL A 515 -18.52 15.65 -16.81
CA VAL A 515 -17.33 15.72 -17.66
C VAL A 515 -16.52 16.95 -17.30
N ALA A 516 -15.24 16.76 -16.99
CA ALA A 516 -14.28 17.82 -16.80
C ALA A 516 -13.64 18.18 -18.15
N ALA A 517 -13.69 19.44 -18.56
CA ALA A 517 -12.98 19.96 -19.72
C ALA A 517 -11.75 20.73 -19.26
N ARG A 518 -10.56 20.11 -19.38
CA ARG A 518 -9.31 20.66 -18.85
C ARG A 518 -8.72 21.70 -19.79
N VAL A 519 -8.40 22.85 -19.23
CA VAL A 519 -7.79 23.97 -19.94
C VAL A 519 -6.30 23.69 -20.13
N SER A 520 -5.79 23.84 -21.35
CA SER A 520 -4.37 23.74 -21.68
C SER A 520 -3.57 24.76 -20.87
N GLY A 521 -2.37 24.37 -20.42
CA GLY A 521 -1.58 25.14 -19.44
C GLY A 521 -1.38 26.62 -19.80
N GLU A 522 -1.22 26.94 -21.09
CA GLU A 522 -1.03 28.31 -21.57
C GLU A 522 -2.26 29.23 -21.42
N TYR A 523 -3.45 28.67 -21.15
CA TYR A 523 -4.71 29.40 -21.04
C TYR A 523 -5.30 29.39 -19.62
N GLN A 524 -4.69 28.69 -18.66
CA GLN A 524 -5.26 28.51 -17.32
C GLN A 524 -5.40 29.81 -16.52
N ASP A 525 -4.49 30.77 -16.71
CA ASP A 525 -4.57 32.09 -16.07
C ASP A 525 -5.82 32.89 -16.49
N MET A 526 -6.38 32.58 -17.65
CA MET A 526 -7.51 33.30 -18.24
C MET A 526 -8.85 32.61 -18.02
N TYR A 527 -8.87 31.26 -18.04
CA TYR A 527 -10.10 30.46 -18.03
C TYR A 527 -10.22 29.54 -16.81
N GLY A 528 -9.25 29.56 -15.90
CA GLY A 528 -9.16 28.56 -14.83
C GLY A 528 -8.62 27.23 -15.34
N ARG A 529 -8.54 26.24 -14.44
CA ARG A 529 -7.92 24.93 -14.74
C ARG A 529 -8.79 24.01 -15.57
N GLN A 530 -10.10 24.04 -15.33
CA GLN A 530 -11.07 23.18 -16.00
C GLN A 530 -12.48 23.73 -15.86
N PHE A 531 -13.37 23.29 -16.73
CA PHE A 531 -14.81 23.48 -16.59
C PHE A 531 -15.46 22.15 -16.21
N LEU A 532 -16.31 22.13 -15.18
CA LEU A 532 -17.05 20.93 -14.81
C LEU A 532 -18.46 20.99 -15.39
N ILE A 533 -18.77 20.06 -16.29
CA ILE A 533 -20.04 20.03 -17.03
C ILE A 533 -20.89 18.90 -16.47
N LYS A 534 -22.03 19.26 -15.88
CA LYS A 534 -23.00 18.32 -15.30
C LYS A 534 -23.92 17.75 -16.37
N LEU A 535 -24.15 16.44 -16.31
CA LEU A 535 -25.11 15.75 -17.13
C LEU A 535 -26.18 15.07 -16.26
N ALA A 536 -27.35 14.85 -16.85
CA ALA A 536 -28.39 14.00 -16.27
C ALA A 536 -29.03 13.15 -17.36
N LYS A 537 -29.61 12.02 -16.97
CA LYS A 537 -30.40 11.17 -17.86
C LYS A 537 -31.85 11.61 -17.89
N ASN A 538 -32.43 11.75 -19.07
CA ASN A 538 -33.86 11.95 -19.24
C ASN A 538 -34.64 10.67 -18.86
N LYS A 539 -35.98 10.71 -18.94
CA LYS A 539 -36.83 9.56 -18.59
C LYS A 539 -36.59 8.31 -19.45
N GLU A 540 -35.99 8.48 -20.63
CA GLU A 540 -35.66 7.41 -21.57
C GLU A 540 -34.21 6.91 -21.38
N GLY A 541 -33.46 7.48 -20.42
CA GLY A 541 -32.08 7.10 -20.12
C GLY A 541 -31.02 7.86 -20.91
N ASN A 542 -31.40 8.84 -21.74
CA ASN A 542 -30.49 9.60 -22.61
C ASN A 542 -29.87 10.79 -21.88
N TYR A 543 -28.58 11.02 -22.03
CA TYR A 543 -27.88 12.14 -21.39
C TYR A 543 -28.29 13.50 -21.95
N ARG A 544 -28.28 14.54 -21.11
CA ARG A 544 -28.34 15.96 -21.49
C ARG A 544 -27.51 16.79 -20.52
N ILE A 545 -26.96 17.90 -20.99
CA ILE A 545 -26.22 18.83 -20.14
C ILE A 545 -27.20 19.64 -19.29
N THR A 546 -26.95 19.72 -17.99
CA THR A 546 -27.82 20.38 -17.01
C THR A 546 -27.19 21.58 -16.32
N GLY A 547 -25.86 21.71 -16.37
CA GLY A 547 -25.17 22.86 -15.79
C GLY A 547 -23.67 22.84 -16.03
N ILE A 548 -23.05 23.99 -15.78
CA ILE A 548 -21.60 24.16 -15.72
C ILE A 548 -21.29 24.66 -14.31
N ILE A 549 -20.32 24.04 -13.65
CA ILE A 549 -19.75 24.51 -12.39
C ILE A 549 -18.45 25.21 -12.72
N ASP A 550 -18.30 26.41 -12.19
CA ASP A 550 -17.06 27.20 -12.22
C ASP A 550 -16.08 26.68 -11.16
#